data_AF-A0A671VCM2-F1
#
_entry.id   AF-A0A671VCM2-F1
#
_cell.length_a   1.000
_cell.length_b   1.000
_cell.length_c   1.000
_cell.angle_alpha   90.00
_cell.angle_beta   90.00
_cell.angle_gamma   90.00
#
_symmetry.space_group_name_H-M   'P 1'
#
loop_
_entity.id
_entity.type
_entity.pdbx_description
1 polymer ?
#
loop_
_entity_poly.entity_id
_entity_poly.type
_entity_poly.pdbx_seq_one_letter_code
_entity_poly.pdbx_strand_id
1 'polypeptide(L)'
;MADKEKRRSGATPPGMPEGKATKSDSDREFLSQAGVGELLRGAILKMVEARSDDPIGFLADHFCHLASVTESGTAGGGDGVQLSNGTMSAGAQEQQHLNRALWHLRLAHHSQRSAFSNNVRVAYDLLNLNGPRTCTVEVPEGLDGSCADSPTGGGVRGGLYTHTLQCLCSEGGVPASTSAPLLRRLHCQDHEAVPHDVFRHGVLTCAVFSDYIRQAQRLYAEVCCPDEGPASQALCLAVLGTLKEALETSQGCDGNCCANANTKAASCLEANTKAIRYLEASATISPYKLAQAIAGAQTCGPVGDMDAKEFENAAAELFITRVKVVS
;
A
#
# COMPACT_ATOMS: atom_id res chain seq x y z
N MET A 1 -74.38 28.61 -33.81
CA MET A 1 -73.70 27.31 -33.92
C MET A 1 -72.60 27.43 -34.96
N ALA A 2 -71.52 26.67 -34.78
CA ALA A 2 -70.38 26.46 -35.68
C ALA A 2 -69.39 27.62 -35.76
N ASP A 3 -68.09 27.43 -35.90
CA ASP A 3 -67.15 26.32 -35.63
C ASP A 3 -65.76 26.87 -36.02
N LYS A 4 -64.72 26.23 -35.49
CA LYS A 4 -63.38 26.02 -36.07
C LYS A 4 -62.71 27.07 -36.99
N GLU A 5 -61.56 27.52 -36.50
CA GLU A 5 -60.21 27.21 -37.02
C GLU A 5 -59.90 27.49 -38.51
N LYS A 6 -58.91 28.36 -38.78
CA LYS A 6 -57.61 28.03 -39.43
C LYS A 6 -56.99 29.22 -40.16
N ARG A 7 -55.64 29.24 -40.14
CA ARG A 7 -54.67 30.02 -40.96
C ARG A 7 -54.25 31.34 -40.29
N ARG A 8 -52.96 31.59 -40.05
CA ARG A 8 -51.98 31.95 -41.10
C ARG A 8 -50.55 31.96 -40.56
N SER A 9 -49.63 31.61 -41.45
CA SER A 9 -48.18 31.78 -41.35
C SER A 9 -47.77 33.22 -41.01
N GLY A 10 -46.73 33.37 -40.19
CA GLY A 10 -45.96 34.60 -40.01
C GLY A 10 -44.61 34.20 -39.41
N ALA A 11 -43.61 34.05 -40.26
CA ALA A 11 -42.55 35.05 -40.44
C ALA A 11 -41.37 34.78 -39.50
N THR A 12 -40.39 34.05 -40.05
CA THR A 12 -39.02 34.01 -39.56
C THR A 12 -38.45 35.43 -39.55
N PRO A 13 -37.87 35.94 -38.45
CA PRO A 13 -36.89 37.00 -38.53
C PRO A 13 -35.50 36.40 -38.85
N PRO A 14 -34.73 37.02 -39.77
CA PRO A 14 -33.43 36.53 -40.20
C PRO A 14 -32.33 37.02 -39.24
N GLY A 15 -31.42 36.12 -38.88
CA GLY A 15 -30.25 36.43 -38.06
C GLY A 15 -29.40 35.18 -37.83
N MET A 16 -28.51 34.90 -38.78
CA MET A 16 -27.44 33.88 -38.73
C MET A 16 -26.60 33.99 -37.42
N PRO A 17 -25.93 32.93 -36.94
CA PRO A 17 -25.25 31.94 -37.78
C PRO A 17 -25.56 30.47 -37.49
N GLU A 18 -25.34 29.67 -38.52
CA GLU A 18 -24.88 28.29 -38.38
C GLU A 18 -23.69 28.27 -37.41
N GLY A 19 -23.97 27.89 -36.17
CA GLY A 19 -23.00 27.65 -35.13
C GLY A 19 -23.22 26.25 -34.59
N LYS A 20 -22.72 25.27 -35.33
CA LYS A 20 -22.69 23.85 -34.95
C LYS A 20 -21.69 23.66 -33.80
N ALA A 21 -21.98 24.19 -32.61
CA ALA A 21 -21.20 24.00 -31.38
C ALA A 21 -21.97 24.59 -30.18
N THR A 22 -22.75 23.81 -29.42
CA THR A 22 -23.32 24.34 -28.15
C THR A 22 -23.79 23.29 -27.14
N LYS A 23 -23.33 22.04 -27.25
CA LYS A 23 -23.55 21.04 -26.18
C LYS A 23 -22.24 20.65 -25.47
N SER A 24 -21.12 20.62 -26.20
CA SER A 24 -19.83 20.30 -25.58
C SER A 24 -19.28 21.41 -24.69
N ASP A 25 -19.58 22.69 -24.98
CA ASP A 25 -19.14 23.80 -24.12
C ASP A 25 -19.87 23.80 -22.78
N SER A 26 -21.19 23.52 -22.77
CA SER A 26 -21.95 23.40 -21.51
C SER A 26 -21.48 22.22 -20.67
N ASP A 27 -21.23 21.07 -21.30
CA ASP A 27 -20.78 19.87 -20.59
C ASP A 27 -19.35 20.06 -20.04
N ARG A 28 -18.47 20.71 -20.81
CA ARG A 28 -17.10 21.03 -20.36
C ARG A 28 -17.09 22.04 -19.21
N GLU A 29 -17.90 23.09 -19.29
CA GLU A 29 -18.05 24.08 -18.21
C GLU A 29 -18.62 23.44 -16.95
N PHE A 30 -19.65 22.58 -17.10
CA PHE A 30 -20.22 21.82 -15.98
C PHE A 30 -19.17 20.93 -15.29
N LEU A 31 -18.40 20.14 -16.05
CA LEU A 31 -17.34 19.29 -15.50
C LEU A 31 -16.23 20.11 -14.83
N SER A 32 -15.94 21.29 -15.37
CA SER A 32 -14.95 22.20 -14.79
C SER A 32 -15.45 22.79 -13.47
N GLN A 33 -16.71 23.24 -13.41
CA GLN A 33 -17.35 23.73 -12.18
C GLN A 33 -17.50 22.63 -11.12
N ALA A 34 -17.77 21.40 -11.54
CA ALA A 34 -17.81 20.23 -10.67
C ALA A 34 -16.43 19.78 -10.16
N GLY A 35 -15.34 20.43 -10.58
CA GLY A 35 -13.99 20.13 -10.10
C GLY A 35 -13.41 18.80 -10.60
N VAL A 36 -14.00 18.20 -11.64
CA VAL A 36 -13.60 16.86 -12.15
C VAL A 36 -12.14 16.85 -12.60
N GLY A 37 -11.63 17.96 -13.14
CA GLY A 37 -10.24 18.09 -13.56
C GLY A 37 -9.24 17.92 -12.42
N GLU A 38 -9.50 18.53 -11.25
CA GLU A 38 -8.63 18.40 -10.08
C GLU A 38 -8.73 17.01 -9.45
N LEU A 39 -9.93 16.44 -9.42
CA LEU A 39 -10.16 15.07 -8.94
C LEU A 39 -9.41 14.04 -9.80
N LEU A 40 -9.47 14.17 -11.13
CA LEU A 40 -8.75 13.31 -12.05
C LEU A 40 -7.23 13.50 -11.93
N ARG A 41 -6.77 14.76 -11.85
CA ARG A 41 -5.35 15.06 -11.66
C ARG A 41 -4.81 14.47 -10.36
N GLY A 42 -5.57 14.56 -9.27
CA GLY A 42 -5.25 13.95 -7.99
C GLY A 42 -5.17 12.42 -8.08
N ALA A 43 -6.14 11.79 -8.76
CA ALA A 43 -6.14 10.34 -8.96
C ALA A 43 -4.96 9.85 -9.81
N ILE A 44 -4.61 10.58 -10.89
CA ILE A 44 -3.44 10.27 -11.72
C ILE A 44 -2.14 10.43 -10.92
N LEU A 45 -2.03 11.49 -10.12
CA LEU A 45 -0.87 11.67 -9.25
C LEU A 45 -0.73 10.50 -8.28
N LYS A 46 -1.83 10.06 -7.66
CA LYS A 46 -1.84 8.89 -6.76
C LYS A 46 -1.47 7.59 -7.47
N MET A 47 -1.95 7.39 -8.68
CA MET A 47 -1.59 6.23 -9.50
C MET A 47 -0.08 6.20 -9.81
N VAL A 48 0.50 7.36 -10.14
CA VAL A 48 1.95 7.49 -10.40
C VAL A 48 2.76 7.29 -9.12
N GLU A 49 2.31 7.84 -7.98
CA GLU A 49 2.92 7.63 -6.67
C GLU A 49 2.89 6.14 -6.26
N ALA A 50 1.79 5.45 -6.53
CA ALA A 50 1.59 4.03 -6.22
C ALA A 50 2.41 3.08 -7.10
N ARG A 51 2.84 3.50 -8.30
CA ARG A 51 3.50 2.64 -9.31
C ARG A 51 2.75 1.33 -9.55
N SER A 52 1.42 1.40 -9.66
CA SER A 52 0.58 0.22 -9.89
C SER A 52 0.98 -0.48 -11.20
N ASP A 53 1.10 -1.82 -11.17
CA ASP A 53 1.23 -2.63 -12.38
C ASP A 53 -0.06 -2.60 -13.22
N ASP A 54 -1.22 -2.39 -12.57
CA ASP A 54 -2.52 -2.17 -13.21
C ASP A 54 -3.02 -0.74 -12.91
N PRO A 55 -2.69 0.25 -13.76
CA PRO A 55 -3.11 1.63 -13.56
C PRO A 55 -4.63 1.82 -13.68
N ILE A 56 -5.31 1.02 -14.50
CA ILE A 56 -6.75 1.17 -14.76
C ILE A 56 -7.56 0.58 -13.60
N GLY A 57 -7.20 -0.61 -13.14
CA GLY A 57 -7.78 -1.21 -11.93
C GLY A 57 -7.59 -0.31 -10.71
N PHE A 58 -6.39 0.26 -10.54
CA PHE A 58 -6.12 1.22 -9.46
C PHE A 58 -7.07 2.42 -9.48
N LEU A 59 -7.28 3.04 -10.65
CA LEU A 59 -8.17 4.20 -10.77
C LEU A 59 -9.63 3.83 -10.46
N ALA A 60 -10.09 2.66 -10.92
CA ALA A 60 -11.43 2.16 -10.62
C ALA A 60 -11.61 1.99 -9.10
N ASP A 61 -10.69 1.30 -8.44
CA ASP A 61 -10.72 1.10 -6.99
C ASP A 61 -10.62 2.41 -6.22
N HIS A 62 -9.80 3.35 -6.69
CA HIS A 62 -9.63 4.67 -6.08
C HIS A 62 -10.93 5.48 -6.12
N PHE A 63 -11.63 5.51 -7.26
CA PHE A 63 -12.92 6.21 -7.36
C PHE A 63 -14.03 5.51 -6.59
N CYS A 64 -14.05 4.16 -6.57
CA CYS A 64 -14.98 3.40 -5.72
C CYS A 64 -14.79 3.77 -4.24
N HIS A 65 -13.56 3.81 -3.74
CA HIS A 65 -13.28 4.22 -2.37
C HIS A 65 -13.69 5.67 -2.08
N LEU A 66 -13.42 6.61 -2.99
CA LEU A 66 -13.86 8.00 -2.82
C LEU A 66 -15.38 8.13 -2.75
N ALA A 67 -16.11 7.36 -3.56
CA ALA A 67 -17.56 7.32 -3.53
C ALA A 67 -18.08 6.79 -2.17
N SER A 68 -17.56 5.67 -1.69
CA SER A 68 -17.97 5.08 -0.41
C SER A 68 -17.68 5.98 0.80
N VAL A 69 -16.57 6.73 0.78
CA VAL A 69 -16.24 7.70 1.84
C VAL A 69 -17.25 8.86 1.85
N THR A 70 -17.71 9.29 0.67
CA THR A 70 -18.68 10.40 0.55
C THR A 70 -20.05 9.99 1.08
N GLU A 71 -20.52 8.77 0.78
CA GLU A 71 -21.79 8.23 1.29
C GLU A 71 -21.81 8.04 2.82
N SER A 72 -20.66 7.76 3.41
CA SER A 72 -20.50 7.61 4.86
C SER A 72 -20.48 8.96 5.63
N GLY A 73 -20.26 10.07 4.91
CA GLY A 73 -19.94 11.37 5.49
C GLY A 73 -21.01 12.47 5.35
N THR A 74 -22.07 12.25 4.58
CA THR A 74 -23.14 13.24 4.37
C THR A 74 -24.45 12.83 5.04
N ALA A 75 -24.46 12.84 6.38
CA ALA A 75 -25.69 13.03 7.16
C ALA A 75 -25.78 14.51 7.55
N GLY A 76 -26.26 15.35 6.64
CA GLY A 76 -26.40 16.79 6.90
C GLY A 76 -27.35 17.45 5.91
N GLY A 77 -28.62 17.61 6.32
CA GLY A 77 -29.58 18.53 5.70
C GLY A 77 -30.86 17.90 5.19
N GLY A 78 -31.71 17.38 6.09
CA GLY A 78 -33.07 16.95 5.77
C GLY A 78 -33.85 16.65 7.05
N ASP A 79 -34.62 17.63 7.49
CA ASP A 79 -35.55 17.53 8.61
C ASP A 79 -36.60 16.42 8.34
N GLY A 80 -36.79 15.51 9.31
CA GLY A 80 -37.85 14.50 9.26
C GLY A 80 -37.46 13.08 9.67
N VAL A 81 -37.70 12.76 10.94
CA VAL A 81 -37.89 11.42 11.52
C VAL A 81 -36.63 10.54 11.64
N GLN A 82 -35.94 10.77 12.76
CA GLN A 82 -34.94 9.91 13.36
C GLN A 82 -35.56 8.60 13.84
N LEU A 83 -35.62 7.58 12.96
CA LEU A 83 -35.87 6.19 13.35
C LEU A 83 -34.87 5.28 12.64
N SER A 84 -33.98 4.69 13.46
CA SER A 84 -33.04 3.60 13.14
C SER A 84 -31.68 3.99 12.57
N ASN A 85 -30.88 4.74 13.35
CA ASN A 85 -29.43 4.59 13.28
C ASN A 85 -29.09 3.17 13.74
N GLY A 86 -28.88 2.25 12.80
CA GLY A 86 -28.31 0.95 13.10
C GLY A 86 -26.90 1.16 13.66
N THR A 87 -26.75 1.00 14.98
CA THR A 87 -25.43 0.99 15.63
C THR A 87 -24.58 -0.06 14.93
N MET A 88 -23.63 0.38 14.10
CA MET A 88 -22.67 -0.54 13.49
C MET A 88 -21.98 -1.31 14.60
N SER A 89 -21.98 -2.64 14.49
CA SER A 89 -21.30 -3.50 15.46
C SER A 89 -19.83 -3.07 15.57
N ALA A 90 -19.25 -3.12 16.77
CA ALA A 90 -17.85 -2.74 16.99
C ALA A 90 -16.87 -3.43 16.02
N GLY A 91 -17.17 -4.69 15.62
CA GLY A 91 -16.39 -5.41 14.62
C GLY A 91 -16.53 -4.86 13.19
N ALA A 92 -17.69 -4.32 12.81
CA ALA A 92 -17.89 -3.69 11.51
C ALA A 92 -17.12 -2.38 11.39
N GLN A 93 -17.07 -1.60 12.47
CA GLN A 93 -16.27 -0.38 12.56
C GLN A 93 -14.76 -0.70 12.48
N GLU A 94 -14.30 -1.70 13.23
CA GLU A 94 -12.90 -2.15 13.19
C GLU A 94 -12.48 -2.59 11.77
N GLN A 95 -13.34 -3.35 11.07
CA GLN A 95 -13.10 -3.75 9.68
C GLN A 95 -13.06 -2.56 8.71
N GLN A 96 -13.92 -1.56 8.90
CA GLN A 96 -13.92 -0.34 8.07
C GLN A 96 -12.62 0.45 8.26
N HIS A 97 -12.15 0.61 9.49
CA HIS A 97 -10.87 1.28 9.77
C HIS A 97 -9.70 0.53 9.16
N LEU A 98 -9.72 -0.81 9.22
CA LEU A 98 -8.71 -1.64 8.58
C LEU A 98 -8.69 -1.47 7.05
N ASN A 99 -9.85 -1.57 6.40
CA ASN A 99 -9.95 -1.39 4.95
C ASN A 99 -9.42 -0.01 4.53
N ARG A 100 -9.76 1.04 5.29
CA ARG A 100 -9.27 2.39 5.03
C ARG A 100 -7.77 2.52 5.25
N ALA A 101 -7.24 1.91 6.31
CA ALA A 101 -5.80 1.89 6.59
C ALA A 101 -5.03 1.20 5.46
N LEU A 102 -5.48 0.01 5.02
CA LEU A 102 -4.89 -0.72 3.91
C LEU A 102 -4.94 0.08 2.61
N TRP A 103 -6.05 0.77 2.33
CA TRP A 103 -6.14 1.67 1.18
C TRP A 103 -5.06 2.74 1.21
N HIS A 104 -4.88 3.44 2.34
CA HIS A 104 -3.81 4.44 2.49
C HIS A 104 -2.42 3.84 2.23
N LEU A 105 -2.13 2.65 2.74
CA LEU A 105 -0.84 1.98 2.55
C LEU A 105 -0.53 1.68 1.08
N ARG A 106 -1.56 1.50 0.24
CA ARG A 106 -1.40 1.22 -1.21
C ARG A 106 -1.30 2.47 -2.08
N LEU A 107 -1.55 3.66 -1.55
CA LEU A 107 -1.53 4.91 -2.34
C LEU A 107 -0.13 5.38 -2.76
N ALA A 108 0.92 4.76 -2.24
CA ALA A 108 2.29 5.09 -2.61
C ALA A 108 3.15 3.83 -2.59
N HIS A 109 3.99 3.69 -3.61
CA HIS A 109 5.03 2.67 -3.61
C HIS A 109 6.01 2.93 -2.46
N HIS A 110 6.49 1.88 -1.81
CA HIS A 110 7.35 1.99 -0.62
C HIS A 110 8.67 2.76 -0.88
N SER A 111 9.10 2.88 -2.15
CA SER A 111 10.27 3.68 -2.55
C SER A 111 10.04 5.20 -2.45
N GLN A 112 8.79 5.66 -2.44
CA GLN A 112 8.43 7.07 -2.27
C GLN A 112 8.44 7.44 -0.79
N ARG A 113 9.64 7.59 -0.21
CA ARG A 113 9.84 7.70 1.25
C ARG A 113 8.90 8.67 1.96
N SER A 114 8.66 9.86 1.41
CA SER A 114 7.78 10.88 2.01
C SER A 114 6.30 10.48 1.95
N ALA A 115 5.79 10.20 0.74
CA ALA A 115 4.39 9.83 0.53
C ALA A 115 4.03 8.54 1.29
N PHE A 116 4.89 7.52 1.19
CA PHE A 116 4.70 6.26 1.91
C PHE A 116 4.73 6.46 3.42
N SER A 117 5.69 7.22 3.96
CA SER A 117 5.76 7.46 5.41
C SER A 117 4.54 8.23 5.94
N ASN A 118 4.00 9.18 5.16
CA ASN A 118 2.78 9.89 5.52
C ASN A 118 1.57 8.94 5.52
N ASN A 119 1.44 8.11 4.49
CA ASN A 119 0.38 7.12 4.39
C ASN A 119 0.44 6.09 5.54
N VAL A 120 1.63 5.63 5.91
CA VAL A 120 1.83 4.73 7.05
C VAL A 120 1.40 5.38 8.36
N ARG A 121 1.70 6.67 8.56
CA ARG A 121 1.23 7.41 9.74
C ARG A 121 -0.30 7.46 9.78
N VAL A 122 -0.94 7.83 8.68
CA VAL A 122 -2.41 7.87 8.60
C VAL A 122 -3.03 6.49 8.87
N ALA A 123 -2.46 5.43 8.29
CA ALA A 123 -2.91 4.06 8.54
C ALA A 123 -2.76 3.65 10.01
N TYR A 124 -1.65 4.02 10.65
CA TYR A 124 -1.44 3.79 12.08
C TYR A 124 -2.49 4.50 12.93
N ASP A 125 -2.75 5.78 12.64
CA ASP A 125 -3.71 6.59 13.39
C ASP A 125 -5.15 6.06 13.23
N LEU A 126 -5.51 5.54 12.04
CA LEU A 126 -6.80 4.88 11.80
C LEU A 126 -6.98 3.58 12.59
N LEU A 127 -5.89 2.82 12.78
CA LEU A 127 -5.89 1.54 13.48
C LEU A 127 -5.68 1.68 14.99
N ASN A 128 -5.17 2.83 15.44
CA ASN A 128 -4.98 3.14 16.85
C ASN A 128 -6.32 3.56 17.49
N LEU A 129 -7.28 2.63 17.53
CA LEU A 129 -8.61 2.81 18.10
C LEU A 129 -8.60 3.12 19.61
N ASN A 130 -7.45 2.92 20.26
CA ASN A 130 -7.19 3.19 21.67
C ASN A 130 -6.30 4.44 21.88
N GLY A 131 -6.13 5.29 20.86
CA GLY A 131 -5.49 6.60 21.01
C GLY A 131 -6.13 7.38 22.17
N PRO A 132 -5.36 8.23 22.88
CA PRO A 132 -5.75 8.74 24.18
C PRO A 132 -7.16 9.28 24.08
N ARG A 133 -8.09 8.60 24.77
CA ARG A 133 -9.37 9.20 25.09
C ARG A 133 -8.98 10.49 25.81
N THR A 134 -9.08 11.62 25.12
CA THR A 134 -9.28 12.88 25.81
C THR A 134 -10.57 12.68 26.58
N CYS A 135 -10.44 12.15 27.79
CA CYS A 135 -11.33 12.46 28.87
C CYS A 135 -11.25 13.99 28.98
N THR A 136 -12.02 14.70 28.16
CA THR A 136 -12.65 15.94 28.57
C THR A 136 -13.65 15.59 29.66
N VAL A 137 -13.12 15.08 30.78
CA VAL A 137 -13.73 15.32 32.06
C VAL A 137 -13.30 16.73 32.34
N GLU A 138 -14.23 17.66 32.22
CA GLU A 138 -14.11 18.96 32.87
C GLU A 138 -13.75 18.66 34.32
N VAL A 139 -12.50 18.90 34.69
CA VAL A 139 -12.06 18.81 36.08
C VAL A 139 -12.66 20.04 36.76
N PRO A 140 -13.54 19.90 37.77
CA PRO A 140 -13.90 21.01 38.62
C PRO A 140 -12.62 21.48 39.32
N GLU A 141 -12.34 22.78 39.23
CA GLU A 141 -11.15 23.40 39.82
C GLU A 141 -10.92 22.96 41.28
N GLY A 142 -9.73 22.44 41.54
CA GLY A 142 -9.19 22.27 42.89
C GLY A 142 -8.82 20.85 43.25
N LEU A 143 -7.52 20.54 43.15
CA LEU A 143 -6.67 20.03 44.25
C LEU A 143 -5.36 19.48 43.66
N ASP A 144 -4.25 20.02 44.13
CA ASP A 144 -2.88 19.56 43.88
C ASP A 144 -2.73 18.07 44.21
N GLY A 145 -2.29 17.30 43.22
CA GLY A 145 -2.05 15.87 43.35
C GLY A 145 -1.15 15.37 42.22
N SER A 146 0.14 15.62 42.35
CA SER A 146 1.21 15.02 41.54
C SER A 146 1.11 13.49 41.61
N CYS A 147 0.53 12.87 40.58
CA CYS A 147 0.46 11.44 40.39
C CYS A 147 1.02 11.05 39.02
N ALA A 148 2.30 10.65 39.06
CA ALA A 148 2.98 9.70 38.18
C ALA A 148 2.60 9.70 36.69
N ASP A 149 3.54 10.20 35.88
CA ASP A 149 3.80 9.78 34.50
C ASP A 149 3.62 8.26 34.33
N SER A 150 2.42 7.84 33.95
CA SER A 150 2.21 6.54 33.33
C SER A 150 2.19 6.81 31.83
N PRO A 151 3.18 6.33 31.05
CA PRO A 151 3.05 6.35 29.61
C PRO A 151 2.02 5.27 29.28
N THR A 152 0.73 5.60 29.40
CA THR A 152 -0.35 4.76 28.84
C THR A 152 -0.27 4.94 27.33
N GLY A 153 0.80 4.39 26.75
CA GLY A 153 1.15 4.50 25.35
C GLY A 153 0.10 3.81 24.53
N GLY A 154 -0.77 4.59 23.89
CA GLY A 154 -1.67 4.09 22.87
C GLY A 154 -0.87 3.44 21.74
N GLY A 155 -1.38 2.32 21.23
CA GLY A 155 -0.76 1.56 20.15
C GLY A 155 -1.78 0.73 19.39
N VAL A 156 -1.44 0.35 18.16
CA VAL A 156 -2.29 -0.53 17.36
C VAL A 156 -2.33 -1.90 18.04
N ARG A 157 -3.52 -2.48 18.19
CA ARG A 157 -3.66 -3.81 18.78
C ARG A 157 -2.89 -4.85 17.95
N GLY A 158 -2.10 -5.72 18.58
CA GLY A 158 -1.23 -6.66 17.88
C GLY A 158 -1.95 -7.61 16.93
N GLY A 159 -3.20 -7.96 17.23
CA GLY A 159 -4.06 -8.72 16.31
C GLY A 159 -4.39 -7.94 15.03
N LEU A 160 -4.69 -6.64 15.15
CA LEU A 160 -4.93 -5.75 14.00
C LEU A 160 -3.66 -5.51 13.18
N TYR A 161 -2.52 -5.34 13.85
CA TYR A 161 -1.23 -5.22 13.19
C TYR A 161 -0.89 -6.49 12.41
N THR A 162 -0.97 -7.67 13.04
CA THR A 162 -0.71 -8.95 12.38
C THR A 162 -1.65 -9.17 11.19
N HIS A 163 -2.93 -8.84 11.34
CA HIS A 163 -3.90 -8.94 10.26
C HIS A 163 -3.60 -7.96 9.10
N THR A 164 -3.18 -6.73 9.42
CA THR A 164 -2.74 -5.75 8.41
C THR A 164 -1.57 -6.29 7.59
N LEU A 165 -0.57 -6.90 8.25
CA LEU A 165 0.58 -7.49 7.55
C LEU A 165 0.18 -8.67 6.65
N GLN A 166 -0.76 -9.51 7.09
CA GLN A 166 -1.31 -10.60 6.28
C GLN A 166 -1.98 -10.07 5.02
N CYS A 167 -2.83 -9.04 5.15
CA CYS A 167 -3.48 -8.40 4.01
C CYS A 167 -2.46 -7.83 3.02
N LEU A 168 -1.45 -7.10 3.49
CA LEU A 168 -0.40 -6.53 2.63
C LEU A 168 0.36 -7.61 1.83
N CYS A 169 0.68 -8.75 2.45
CA CYS A 169 1.31 -9.87 1.75
C CYS A 169 0.37 -10.50 0.72
N SER A 170 -0.88 -10.79 1.11
CA SER A 170 -1.86 -11.45 0.23
C SER A 170 -2.22 -10.59 -0.98
N GLU A 171 -2.45 -9.29 -0.77
CA GLU A 171 -2.79 -8.34 -1.83
C GLU A 171 -1.59 -7.98 -2.68
N GLY A 172 -0.38 -8.08 -2.13
CA GLY A 172 0.87 -8.03 -2.88
C GLY A 172 1.14 -9.27 -3.74
N GLY A 173 0.22 -10.24 -3.79
CA GLY A 173 0.35 -11.44 -4.60
C GLY A 173 1.24 -12.53 -4.00
N VAL A 174 1.60 -12.42 -2.72
CA VAL A 174 2.43 -13.42 -2.05
C VAL A 174 1.56 -14.53 -1.45
N PRO A 175 1.79 -15.80 -1.80
CA PRO A 175 1.04 -16.90 -1.21
C PRO A 175 1.20 -16.96 0.32
N ALA A 176 0.16 -17.39 1.02
CA ALA A 176 0.17 -17.50 2.49
C ALA A 176 1.29 -18.42 3.00
N SER A 177 1.59 -19.51 2.28
CA SER A 177 2.70 -20.42 2.63
C SER A 177 4.08 -19.76 2.55
N THR A 178 4.26 -18.81 1.65
CA THR A 178 5.52 -18.08 1.41
C THR A 178 5.72 -16.93 2.39
N SER A 179 4.63 -16.24 2.74
CA SER A 179 4.67 -15.13 3.71
C SER A 179 4.62 -15.59 5.17
N ALA A 180 4.13 -16.80 5.46
CA ALA A 180 4.03 -17.31 6.83
C ALA A 180 5.35 -17.27 7.65
N PRO A 181 6.54 -17.61 7.11
CA PRO A 181 7.78 -17.50 7.86
C PRO A 181 8.17 -16.05 8.19
N LEU A 182 7.88 -15.10 7.28
CA LEU A 182 8.09 -13.67 7.53
C LEU A 182 7.15 -13.17 8.63
N LEU A 183 5.85 -13.48 8.51
CA LEU A 183 4.83 -13.04 9.45
C LEU A 183 5.09 -13.58 10.86
N ARG A 184 5.63 -14.81 10.99
CA ARG A 184 6.07 -15.35 12.29
C ARG A 184 7.20 -14.54 12.93
N ARG A 185 8.09 -13.92 12.15
CA ARG A 185 9.16 -13.06 12.68
C ARG A 185 8.69 -11.66 13.07
N LEU A 186 7.62 -11.19 12.44
CA LEU A 186 7.05 -9.86 12.65
C LEU A 186 5.83 -9.88 13.60
N HIS A 187 5.41 -11.04 14.08
CA HIS A 187 4.19 -11.23 14.85
C HIS A 187 4.25 -10.50 16.21
N CYS A 188 3.13 -9.87 16.57
CA CYS A 188 2.86 -9.34 17.91
C CYS A 188 1.65 -10.07 18.50
N GLN A 189 1.64 -10.23 19.82
CA GLN A 189 0.52 -10.89 20.51
C GLN A 189 -0.78 -10.10 20.33
N ASP A 190 -1.93 -10.77 20.30
CA ASP A 190 -3.21 -10.12 19.98
C ASP A 190 -3.54 -8.92 20.86
N HIS A 191 -3.11 -8.95 22.12
CA HIS A 191 -3.36 -7.91 23.13
C HIS A 191 -2.22 -6.89 23.26
N GLU A 192 -1.12 -7.08 22.54
CA GLU A 192 0.04 -6.19 22.57
C GLU A 192 -0.31 -4.84 21.96
N ALA A 193 0.17 -3.74 22.55
CA ALA A 193 0.05 -2.41 21.99
C ALA A 193 1.27 -2.13 21.11
N VAL A 194 1.10 -2.22 19.78
CA VAL A 194 2.17 -2.06 18.79
C VAL A 194 2.50 -0.58 18.59
N PRO A 195 3.74 -0.15 18.90
CA PRO A 195 4.20 1.22 18.65
C PRO A 195 4.29 1.56 17.16
N HIS A 196 4.23 2.84 16.82
CA HIS A 196 4.27 3.32 15.43
C HIS A 196 5.52 2.86 14.66
N ASP A 197 6.68 2.85 15.31
CA ASP A 197 7.93 2.43 14.68
C ASP A 197 7.96 0.92 14.36
N VAL A 198 7.42 0.09 15.25
CA VAL A 198 7.23 -1.35 15.00
C VAL A 198 6.23 -1.57 13.87
N PHE A 199 5.07 -0.91 13.92
CA PHE A 199 4.05 -0.95 12.86
C PHE A 199 4.67 -0.56 11.50
N ARG A 200 5.37 0.57 11.45
CA ARG A 200 6.02 1.07 10.24
C ARG A 200 7.08 0.11 9.74
N HIS A 201 7.86 -0.52 10.63
CA HIS A 201 8.85 -1.52 10.24
C HIS A 201 8.20 -2.75 9.60
N GLY A 202 7.14 -3.29 10.21
CA GLY A 202 6.41 -4.44 9.68
C GLY A 202 5.79 -4.13 8.32
N VAL A 203 5.10 -2.99 8.20
CA VAL A 203 4.46 -2.56 6.94
C VAL A 203 5.48 -2.38 5.82
N LEU A 204 6.60 -1.69 6.08
CA LEU A 204 7.65 -1.51 5.09
C LEU A 204 8.27 -2.85 4.68
N THR A 205 8.53 -3.74 5.65
CA THR A 205 9.12 -5.06 5.38
C THR A 205 8.20 -5.91 4.52
N CYS A 206 6.90 -5.95 4.82
CA CYS A 206 5.91 -6.67 4.02
C CYS A 206 5.79 -6.08 2.60
N ALA A 207 5.75 -4.75 2.46
CA ALA A 207 5.68 -4.12 1.14
C ALA A 207 6.91 -4.47 0.27
N VAL A 208 8.11 -4.33 0.83
CA VAL A 208 9.37 -4.68 0.13
C VAL A 208 9.43 -6.17 -0.19
N PHE A 209 9.00 -7.03 0.74
CA PHE A 209 8.97 -8.47 0.53
C PHE A 209 8.03 -8.87 -0.61
N SER A 210 6.81 -8.31 -0.65
CA SER A 210 5.86 -8.58 -1.73
C SER A 210 6.42 -8.21 -3.10
N ASP A 211 7.04 -7.04 -3.21
CA ASP A 211 7.65 -6.59 -4.46
C ASP A 211 8.85 -7.47 -4.86
N TYR A 212 9.66 -7.89 -3.88
CA TYR A 212 10.75 -8.83 -4.10
C TYR A 212 10.27 -10.20 -4.61
N ILE A 213 9.22 -10.77 -3.99
CA ILE A 213 8.66 -12.06 -4.42
C ILE A 213 8.06 -11.95 -5.82
N ARG A 214 7.32 -10.90 -6.11
CA ARG A 214 6.78 -10.66 -7.46
C ARG A 214 7.90 -10.57 -8.51
N GLN A 215 9.01 -9.91 -8.17
CA GLN A 215 10.16 -9.83 -9.06
C GLN A 215 10.83 -11.21 -9.23
N ALA A 216 10.95 -12.00 -8.16
CA ALA A 216 11.48 -13.37 -8.24
C ALA A 216 10.59 -14.26 -9.12
N GLN A 217 9.27 -14.20 -8.96
CA GLN A 217 8.30 -14.92 -9.81
C GLN A 217 8.44 -14.53 -11.29
N ARG A 218 8.59 -13.23 -11.59
CA ARG A 218 8.85 -12.75 -12.96
C ARG A 218 10.15 -13.29 -13.51
N LEU A 219 11.23 -13.28 -12.73
CA LEU A 219 12.52 -13.84 -13.15
C LEU A 219 12.42 -15.34 -13.45
N TYR A 220 11.69 -16.10 -12.63
CA TYR A 220 11.45 -17.52 -12.89
C TYR A 220 10.68 -17.73 -14.20
N ALA A 221 9.63 -16.93 -14.44
CA ALA A 221 8.85 -17.01 -15.67
C ALA A 221 9.67 -16.72 -16.94
N GLU A 222 10.68 -15.84 -16.86
CA GLU A 222 11.61 -15.56 -17.98
C GLU A 222 12.61 -16.70 -18.22
N VAL A 223 12.97 -17.46 -17.19
CA VAL A 223 13.91 -18.59 -17.29
C VAL A 223 13.19 -19.88 -17.68
N CYS A 224 11.90 -20.00 -17.38
CA CYS A 224 11.06 -21.09 -17.84
C CYS A 224 10.67 -20.93 -19.32
N CYS A 225 10.93 -21.98 -20.10
CA CYS A 225 10.33 -22.12 -21.42
C CYS A 225 8.95 -22.81 -21.27
N PRO A 226 7.83 -22.18 -21.68
CA PRO A 226 6.50 -22.79 -21.54
C PRO A 226 6.37 -24.13 -22.30
N ASP A 227 7.18 -24.35 -23.33
CA ASP A 227 7.18 -25.57 -24.14
C ASP A 227 8.08 -26.70 -23.57
N GLU A 228 9.01 -26.39 -22.65
CA GLU A 228 10.02 -27.34 -22.16
C GLU A 228 9.79 -27.80 -20.71
N GLY A 229 8.82 -27.19 -20.00
CA GLY A 229 8.48 -27.55 -18.62
C GLY A 229 9.18 -26.67 -17.57
N PRO A 230 9.37 -27.16 -16.33
CA PRO A 230 9.99 -26.39 -15.25
C PRO A 230 11.44 -25.99 -15.59
N ALA A 231 11.93 -24.89 -15.02
CA ALA A 231 13.26 -24.40 -15.33
C ALA A 231 14.35 -25.35 -14.80
N SER A 232 15.46 -25.45 -15.54
CA SER A 232 16.63 -26.20 -15.09
C SER A 232 17.08 -25.70 -13.71
N GLN A 233 17.33 -26.64 -12.79
CA GLN A 233 17.78 -26.35 -11.44
C GLN A 233 19.06 -25.51 -11.43
N ALA A 234 19.96 -25.74 -12.38
CA ALA A 234 21.20 -24.98 -12.53
C ALA A 234 20.97 -23.49 -12.83
N LEU A 235 20.03 -23.20 -13.73
CA LEU A 235 19.65 -21.84 -14.09
C LEU A 235 19.00 -21.13 -12.88
N CYS A 236 18.06 -21.81 -12.23
CA CYS A 236 17.41 -21.31 -11.03
C CYS A 236 18.41 -20.98 -9.91
N LEU A 237 19.37 -21.86 -9.65
CA LEU A 237 20.42 -21.64 -8.65
C LEU A 237 21.34 -20.46 -9.02
N ALA A 238 21.64 -20.25 -10.30
CA ALA A 238 22.43 -19.10 -10.74
C ALA A 238 21.69 -17.77 -10.53
N VAL A 239 20.38 -17.74 -10.82
CA VAL A 239 19.53 -16.58 -10.55
C VAL A 239 19.43 -16.33 -9.05
N LEU A 240 19.15 -17.36 -8.24
CA LEU A 240 19.12 -17.26 -6.77
C LEU A 240 20.46 -16.79 -6.19
N GLY A 241 21.58 -17.26 -6.75
CA GLY A 241 22.92 -16.80 -6.38
C GLY A 241 23.10 -15.31 -6.64
N THR A 242 22.66 -14.83 -7.81
CA THR A 242 22.71 -13.41 -8.16
C THR A 242 21.82 -12.57 -7.24
N LEU A 243 20.63 -13.05 -6.89
CA LEU A 243 19.73 -12.41 -5.92
C LEU A 243 20.38 -12.35 -4.53
N LYS A 244 21.03 -13.43 -4.09
CA LYS A 244 21.74 -13.51 -2.82
C LYS A 244 22.89 -12.49 -2.76
N GLU A 245 23.73 -12.43 -3.79
CA GLU A 245 24.84 -11.47 -3.87
C GLU A 245 24.35 -10.01 -3.85
N ALA A 246 23.26 -9.73 -4.56
CA ALA A 246 22.65 -8.40 -4.55
C ALA A 246 22.20 -8.01 -3.13
N LEU A 247 21.57 -8.93 -2.41
CA LEU A 247 21.18 -8.71 -1.01
C LEU A 247 22.41 -8.52 -0.09
N GLU A 248 23.54 -9.19 -0.35
CA GLU A 248 24.78 -9.10 0.44
C GLU A 248 25.59 -7.82 0.20
N THR A 249 25.68 -7.36 -1.05
CA THR A 249 26.39 -6.11 -1.38
C THR A 249 25.77 -4.88 -0.71
N SER A 250 24.49 -4.94 -0.35
CA SER A 250 23.81 -3.90 0.43
C SER A 250 24.27 -3.83 1.91
N GLN A 251 24.99 -4.84 2.41
CA GLN A 251 25.40 -4.96 3.81
C GLN A 251 26.75 -4.29 4.13
N GLY A 252 27.60 -4.02 3.11
CA GLY A 252 29.00 -3.63 3.28
C GLY A 252 29.30 -2.15 3.61
N CYS A 253 28.30 -1.27 3.72
CA CYS A 253 28.52 0.17 3.90
C CYS A 253 28.30 0.69 5.34
N ASP A 254 28.57 -0.14 6.35
CA ASP A 254 28.44 0.21 7.78
C ASP A 254 29.71 0.89 8.36
N GLY A 255 30.54 1.53 7.53
CA GLY A 255 31.82 2.09 7.95
C GLY A 255 31.83 3.54 8.44
N ASN A 256 31.10 4.49 7.81
CA ASN A 256 31.56 5.88 7.86
C ASN A 256 30.54 7.02 8.01
N CYS A 257 29.26 6.75 8.27
CA CYS A 257 28.28 7.84 8.41
C CYS A 257 27.37 7.61 9.61
N CYS A 258 27.79 8.08 10.79
CA CYS A 258 26.95 8.57 11.92
C CYS A 258 27.68 8.39 13.26
N ALA A 259 28.86 9.00 13.42
CA ALA A 259 29.38 9.31 14.75
C ALA A 259 28.84 10.70 15.14
N ASN A 260 27.62 10.76 15.70
CA ASN A 260 27.25 11.85 16.58
C ASN A 260 26.26 11.34 17.63
N ALA A 261 26.67 11.45 18.88
CA ALA A 261 25.99 10.93 20.05
C ALA A 261 24.71 11.73 20.31
N ASN A 262 23.55 11.07 20.21
CA ASN A 262 22.38 11.30 21.06
C ASN A 262 21.48 10.06 21.04
N THR A 263 21.27 9.50 22.23
CA THR A 263 21.07 8.07 22.46
C THR A 263 19.61 7.77 22.82
N LYS A 264 18.84 7.23 21.86
CA LYS A 264 17.68 6.30 22.01
C LYS A 264 16.82 6.23 20.74
N ALA A 265 16.79 7.29 19.94
CA ALA A 265 16.08 7.33 18.65
C ALA A 265 16.86 6.66 17.50
N ALA A 266 18.13 6.30 17.73
CA ALA A 266 19.04 5.83 16.69
C ALA A 266 18.85 4.35 16.31
N SER A 267 18.41 3.46 17.21
CA SER A 267 18.32 2.01 16.87
C SER A 267 17.14 1.69 15.95
N CYS A 268 16.00 2.38 16.10
CA CYS A 268 14.85 2.23 15.21
C CYS A 268 15.12 2.84 13.84
N LEU A 269 15.91 3.91 13.77
CA LEU A 269 16.40 4.47 12.51
C LEU A 269 17.37 3.50 11.82
N GLU A 270 18.23 2.82 12.57
CA GLU A 270 19.20 1.85 12.02
C GLU A 270 18.54 0.60 11.42
N ALA A 271 17.47 0.09 12.04
CA ALA A 271 16.66 -1.00 11.50
C ALA A 271 15.92 -0.60 10.20
N ASN A 272 15.43 0.64 10.16
CA ASN A 272 14.82 1.28 8.99
C ASN A 272 15.82 1.45 7.85
N THR A 273 17.07 1.86 8.13
CA THR A 273 18.14 1.97 7.13
C THR A 273 18.53 0.61 6.53
N LYS A 274 18.52 -0.47 7.32
CA LYS A 274 18.81 -1.83 6.83
C LYS A 274 17.66 -2.40 5.97
N ALA A 275 16.40 -2.15 6.32
CA ALA A 275 15.25 -2.49 5.48
C ALA A 275 15.24 -1.70 4.14
N ILE A 276 15.65 -0.43 4.19
CA ILE A 276 15.84 0.43 3.01
C ILE A 276 16.97 -0.06 2.10
N ARG A 277 18.00 -0.75 2.63
CA ARG A 277 19.11 -1.31 1.83
C ARG A 277 18.71 -2.54 0.99
N TYR A 278 17.67 -3.28 1.38
CA TYR A 278 17.10 -4.34 0.51
C TYR A 278 16.54 -3.77 -0.80
N LEU A 279 16.18 -2.49 -0.83
CA LEU A 279 15.74 -1.79 -2.04
C LEU A 279 16.87 -1.32 -2.93
N GLU A 280 18.06 -1.13 -2.38
CA GLU A 280 19.25 -0.77 -3.16
C GLU A 280 19.88 -2.02 -3.82
N ALA A 281 19.65 -3.20 -3.25
CA ALA A 281 20.04 -4.49 -3.84
C ALA A 281 19.39 -4.74 -5.21
N SER A 282 18.14 -4.33 -5.44
CA SER A 282 17.50 -4.49 -6.75
C SER A 282 18.12 -3.57 -7.82
N ALA A 283 18.79 -2.49 -7.43
CA ALA A 283 19.51 -1.59 -8.33
C ALA A 283 20.92 -2.12 -8.69
N THR A 284 21.47 -3.09 -7.96
CA THR A 284 22.81 -3.67 -8.21
C THR A 284 22.79 -4.94 -9.07
N ILE A 285 21.62 -5.52 -9.31
CA ILE A 285 21.43 -6.61 -10.28
C ILE A 285 21.53 -5.99 -11.69
N SER A 286 22.74 -5.87 -12.21
CA SER A 286 22.92 -5.48 -13.60
C SER A 286 22.42 -6.61 -14.52
N PRO A 287 21.68 -6.31 -15.60
CA PRO A 287 21.29 -7.31 -16.60
C PRO A 287 22.48 -8.12 -17.13
N TYR A 288 23.65 -7.49 -17.22
CA TYR A 288 24.89 -8.12 -17.65
C TYR A 288 25.36 -9.25 -16.72
N LYS A 289 25.44 -9.00 -15.40
CA LYS A 289 25.83 -10.03 -14.40
C LYS A 289 24.85 -11.20 -14.39
N LEU A 290 23.55 -10.92 -14.49
CA LEU A 290 22.52 -11.96 -14.54
C LEU A 290 22.67 -12.82 -15.80
N ALA A 291 22.84 -12.19 -16.96
CA ALA A 291 23.05 -12.90 -18.22
C ALA A 291 24.34 -13.75 -18.20
N GLN A 292 25.41 -13.25 -17.59
CA GLN A 292 26.66 -14.00 -17.43
C GLN A 292 26.48 -15.24 -16.53
N ALA A 293 25.77 -15.11 -15.41
CA ALA A 293 25.49 -16.21 -14.50
C ALA A 293 24.63 -17.29 -15.19
N ILE A 294 23.60 -16.87 -15.93
CA ILE A 294 22.74 -17.75 -16.73
C ILE A 294 23.55 -18.49 -17.80
N ALA A 295 24.37 -17.78 -18.58
CA ALA A 295 25.20 -18.37 -19.62
C ALA A 295 26.20 -19.40 -19.06
N GLY A 296 26.76 -19.15 -17.87
CA GLY A 296 27.63 -20.11 -17.19
C GLY A 296 26.88 -21.38 -16.75
N ALA A 297 25.67 -21.23 -16.21
CA ALA A 297 24.86 -22.34 -15.70
C ALA A 297 24.34 -23.29 -16.79
N GLN A 298 24.16 -22.82 -18.03
CA GLN A 298 23.80 -23.67 -19.18
C GLN A 298 24.87 -24.72 -19.52
N THR A 299 26.10 -24.57 -19.02
CA THR A 299 27.25 -25.40 -19.42
C THR A 299 27.70 -26.44 -18.38
N CYS A 300 27.29 -26.32 -17.10
CA CYS A 300 27.79 -27.17 -16.00
C CYS A 300 26.87 -27.13 -14.77
N GLY A 301 25.68 -27.71 -14.86
CA GLY A 301 24.65 -27.64 -13.83
C GLY A 301 24.30 -28.98 -13.15
N PRO A 302 23.76 -28.98 -11.90
CA PRO A 302 23.09 -30.14 -11.33
C PRO A 302 21.98 -30.65 -12.26
N VAL A 303 21.84 -31.97 -12.37
CA VAL A 303 20.80 -32.60 -13.20
C VAL A 303 19.49 -32.58 -12.42
N GLY A 304 18.54 -31.76 -12.86
CA GLY A 304 17.20 -31.67 -12.29
C GLY A 304 16.49 -30.38 -12.71
N ASP A 305 15.20 -30.33 -12.43
CA ASP A 305 14.37 -29.16 -12.66
C ASP A 305 13.92 -28.60 -11.29
N MET A 306 13.73 -27.29 -11.23
CA MET A 306 13.18 -26.61 -10.06
C MET A 306 11.84 -26.01 -10.46
N ASP A 307 10.79 -26.32 -9.70
CA ASP A 307 9.47 -25.76 -9.96
C ASP A 307 9.33 -24.32 -9.45
N ALA A 308 8.26 -23.64 -9.89
CA ALA A 308 8.01 -22.24 -9.54
C ALA A 308 7.89 -22.02 -8.03
N LYS A 309 7.33 -23.00 -7.32
CA LYS A 309 7.08 -22.91 -5.88
C LYS A 309 8.37 -23.12 -5.08
N GLU A 310 9.20 -24.07 -5.49
CA GLU A 310 10.51 -24.31 -4.92
C GLU A 310 11.40 -23.08 -5.09
N PHE A 311 11.43 -22.49 -6.30
CA PHE A 311 12.17 -21.26 -6.57
C PHE A 311 11.69 -20.09 -5.71
N GLU A 312 10.38 -19.87 -5.64
CA GLU A 312 9.76 -18.82 -4.82
C GLU A 312 10.13 -18.97 -3.34
N ASN A 313 10.01 -20.18 -2.80
CA ASN A 313 10.34 -20.46 -1.40
C ASN A 313 11.83 -20.23 -1.13
N ALA A 314 12.72 -20.67 -2.03
CA ALA A 314 14.16 -20.42 -1.91
C ALA A 314 14.49 -18.92 -1.95
N ALA A 315 13.85 -18.17 -2.85
CA ALA A 315 13.98 -16.72 -2.92
C ALA A 315 13.48 -16.05 -1.62
N ALA A 316 12.33 -16.49 -1.10
CA ALA A 316 11.76 -15.99 0.14
C ALA A 316 12.69 -16.20 1.34
N GLU A 317 13.27 -17.39 1.48
CA GLU A 317 14.22 -17.70 2.55
C GLU A 317 15.46 -16.79 2.52
N LEU A 318 15.97 -16.43 1.34
CA LEU A 318 17.07 -15.47 1.20
C LEU A 318 16.71 -14.10 1.81
N PHE A 319 15.48 -13.63 1.61
CA PHE A 319 15.01 -12.37 2.18
C PHE A 319 14.77 -12.50 3.70
N ILE A 320 13.98 -13.50 4.10
CA ILE A 320 13.48 -13.67 5.47
C ILE A 320 14.61 -13.92 6.48
N THR A 321 15.66 -14.65 6.08
CA THR A 321 16.83 -14.90 6.93
C THR A 321 17.45 -13.60 7.45
N ARG A 322 17.31 -12.50 6.70
CA ARG A 322 17.91 -11.20 7.00
C ARG A 322 16.96 -10.23 7.73
N VAL A 323 15.68 -10.59 7.88
CA VAL A 323 14.70 -9.81 8.63
C VAL A 323 14.91 -10.02 10.13
N LYS A 324 15.04 -8.92 10.88
CA LYS A 324 15.15 -8.95 12.34
C LYS A 324 13.81 -9.40 12.95
N VAL A 325 13.89 -10.20 14.00
CA VAL A 325 12.71 -10.57 14.78
C VAL A 325 12.25 -9.33 15.56
N VAL A 326 10.94 -9.07 15.54
CA VAL A 326 10.33 -8.08 16.41
C VAL A 326 10.21 -8.75 17.79
N SER A 327 10.88 -8.19 18.80
CA SER A 327 10.84 -8.67 20.20
C SER A 327 10.63 -7.48 21.12
#